data_AF-A0A8B9HQZ0-F1
#
_entry.id   AF-A0A8B9HQZ0-F1
#
_cell.length_a   1.000
_cell.length_b   1.000
_cell.length_c   1.000
_cell.angle_alpha   90.00
_cell.angle_beta   90.00
_cell.angle_gamma   90.00
#
_symmetry.space_group_name_H-M   'P 1'
#
loop_
_entity.id
_entity.type
_entity.pdbx_description
1 polymer ?
#
loop_
_entity_poly.entity_id
_entity_poly.type
_entity_poly.pdbx_seq_one_letter_code
_entity_poly.pdbx_strand_id
1 'polypeptide(L)'
;MMIKTGKHVDANGKIYLPYLHEWKHPQSDLFGLIQVMIVVFGEEPPVFSRPTTQTPYQAFPASGPPTCTYKQPADLHKARASCFCAAGPARDGTIGEDTIRASLVSAVSDKLRWRMKEEMDRAQAELDALKRTEEDLKKGHQKLEEMVTKLDQEIVRTTITKQIFNFYFVDHVRLLSCKQFQLRALMQKARKTAGLSDLY
;
A
#
# COMPACT_ATOMS: atom_id res chain seq x y z
N MET A 1 2.63 5.74 41.52
CA MET A 1 3.15 6.41 40.32
C MET A 1 4.63 6.63 40.50
N MET A 2 5.40 6.42 39.45
CA MET A 2 6.81 6.80 39.34
C MET A 2 7.03 7.36 37.94
N ILE A 3 7.78 8.45 37.82
CA ILE A 3 8.17 9.02 36.52
C ILE A 3 9.27 8.12 35.96
N LYS A 4 9.12 7.66 34.71
CA LYS A 4 10.20 7.03 33.96
C LYS A 4 11.03 8.16 33.35
N THR A 5 12.18 8.42 33.95
CA THR A 5 13.20 9.31 33.36
C THR A 5 13.66 8.74 32.03
N GLY A 6 13.73 9.57 30.99
CA GLY A 6 14.09 9.14 29.65
C GLY A 6 14.41 10.32 28.74
N LYS A 7 14.57 10.06 27.44
CA LYS A 7 14.91 11.05 26.41
C LYS A 7 14.00 12.29 26.37
N HIS A 8 12.78 12.20 26.91
CA HIS A 8 11.75 13.24 26.82
C HIS A 8 11.26 13.80 28.16
N VAL A 9 11.62 13.20 29.30
CA VAL A 9 11.18 13.64 30.64
C VAL A 9 12.29 13.40 31.67
N ASP A 10 12.62 14.41 32.46
CA ASP A 10 13.58 14.28 33.58
C ASP A 10 12.91 13.87 34.91
N ALA A 11 13.72 13.68 35.96
CA ALA A 11 13.24 13.25 37.28
C ALA A 11 12.29 14.26 37.95
N ASN A 12 12.31 15.54 37.52
CA ASN A 12 11.44 16.59 38.01
C ASN A 12 10.12 16.68 37.21
N GLY A 13 9.96 15.85 36.16
CA GLY A 13 8.81 15.86 35.26
C GLY A 13 8.88 16.94 34.17
N LYS A 14 10.03 17.60 33.97
CA LYS A 14 10.18 18.59 32.90
C LYS A 14 10.34 17.87 31.56
N ILE A 15 9.63 18.37 30.55
CA ILE A 15 9.51 17.75 29.23
C ILE A 15 10.53 18.36 28.25
N TYR A 16 11.18 17.50 27.46
CA TYR A 16 12.15 17.86 26.43
C TYR A 16 11.72 17.28 25.08
N LEU A 17 11.26 18.17 24.19
CA LEU A 17 10.79 17.84 22.85
C LEU A 17 11.42 18.80 21.83
N PRO A 18 11.81 18.36 20.62
CA PRO A 18 12.29 19.24 19.56
C PRO A 18 11.31 20.39 19.26
N TYR A 19 10.00 20.10 19.27
CA TYR A 19 8.93 21.09 19.09
C TYR A 19 8.93 22.22 20.15
N LEU A 20 9.38 21.93 21.39
CA LEU A 20 9.55 22.96 22.42
C LEU A 20 10.88 23.74 22.24
N HIS A 21 11.91 23.09 21.71
CA HIS A 21 13.21 23.72 21.45
C HIS A 21 13.14 24.74 20.30
N GLU A 22 12.33 24.43 19.27
CA GLU A 22 12.15 25.26 18.08
C GLU A 22 10.89 26.15 18.13
N TRP A 23 10.30 26.34 19.31
CA TRP A 23 9.02 27.05 19.48
C TRP A 23 9.05 28.48 18.93
N LYS A 24 8.26 28.75 17.88
CA LYS A 24 8.16 30.04 17.19
C LYS A 24 6.70 30.39 16.92
N HIS A 25 6.08 31.19 17.78
CA HIS A 25 4.73 31.70 17.53
C HIS A 25 4.73 32.63 16.28
N PRO A 26 3.75 32.54 15.36
CA PRO A 26 2.54 31.71 15.37
C PRO A 26 2.67 30.33 14.71
N GLN A 27 3.86 29.94 14.21
CA GLN A 27 4.08 28.64 13.55
C GLN A 27 4.05 27.46 14.53
N SER A 28 4.46 27.69 15.77
CA SER A 28 4.27 26.76 16.89
C SER A 28 3.09 27.19 17.75
N ASP A 29 2.20 26.26 18.05
CA ASP A 29 1.02 26.47 18.86
C ASP A 29 0.83 25.36 19.91
N LEU A 30 -0.11 25.58 20.82
CA LEU A 30 -0.40 24.63 21.89
C LEU A 30 -0.98 23.32 21.35
N PHE A 31 -1.72 23.38 20.23
CA PHE A 31 -2.34 22.22 19.62
C PHE A 31 -1.29 21.26 19.04
N GLY A 32 -0.33 21.77 18.24
CA GLY A 32 0.79 21.00 17.72
C GLY A 32 1.68 20.43 18.81
N LEU A 33 1.94 21.17 19.89
CA LEU A 33 2.64 20.63 21.06
C LEU A 33 1.88 19.47 21.70
N ILE A 34 0.57 19.60 21.90
CA ILE A 34 -0.26 18.52 22.45
C ILE A 34 -0.26 17.30 21.52
N GLN A 35 -0.31 17.49 20.20
CA GLN A 35 -0.18 16.38 19.23
C GLN A 35 1.17 15.67 19.35
N VAL A 36 2.28 16.40 19.39
CA VAL A 36 3.63 15.82 19.55
C VAL A 36 3.74 15.10 20.89
N MET A 37 3.20 15.66 21.98
CA MET A 37 3.14 15.00 23.29
C MET A 37 2.31 13.71 23.25
N ILE A 38 1.17 13.68 22.56
CA ILE A 38 0.33 12.47 22.41
C ILE A 38 1.07 11.37 21.65
N VAL A 39 1.80 11.69 20.58
CA VAL A 39 2.60 10.71 19.84
C VAL A 39 3.73 10.17 20.71
N VAL A 40 4.56 11.07 21.24
CA VAL A 40 5.77 10.70 21.99
C VAL A 40 5.45 9.96 23.29
N PHE A 41 4.45 10.42 24.06
CA PHE A 41 4.06 9.81 25.33
C PHE A 41 2.98 8.73 25.19
N GLY A 42 2.41 8.54 24.00
CA GLY A 42 1.63 7.37 23.65
C GLY A 42 2.52 6.14 23.41
N GLU A 43 3.71 6.34 22.82
CA GLU A 43 4.71 5.29 22.61
C GLU A 43 5.55 5.04 23.88
N GLU A 44 6.06 6.10 24.51
CA GLU A 44 6.84 6.02 25.75
C GLU A 44 6.10 6.73 26.90
N PRO A 45 5.16 6.06 27.59
CA PRO A 45 4.40 6.67 28.66
C PRO A 45 5.34 7.10 29.81
N PRO A 46 5.27 8.37 30.28
CA PRO A 46 6.24 8.90 31.22
C PRO A 46 5.96 8.50 32.68
N VAL A 47 4.83 7.86 32.97
CA VAL A 47 4.42 7.50 34.33
C VAL A 47 3.96 6.05 34.38
N PHE A 48 4.52 5.27 35.31
CA PHE A 48 4.14 3.88 35.56
C PHE A 48 3.56 3.69 36.97
N SER A 49 2.73 2.66 37.12
CA SER A 49 2.48 2.04 38.43
C SER A 49 3.79 1.46 38.98
N ARG A 50 3.95 1.46 40.31
CA ARG A 50 5.06 0.69 40.92
C ARG A 50 4.71 -0.80 40.75
N PRO A 51 5.63 -1.66 40.27
CA PRO A 51 5.35 -3.09 40.14
C PRO A 51 5.10 -3.73 41.51
N THR A 52 4.09 -4.60 41.59
CA THR A 52 3.93 -5.58 42.68
C THR A 52 4.44 -6.92 42.16
N THR A 53 5.38 -7.54 42.88
CA THR A 53 6.25 -8.62 42.39
C THR A 53 5.55 -9.96 42.16
N GLN A 54 5.56 -10.52 40.94
CA GLN A 54 5.28 -11.95 40.64
C GLN A 54 6.10 -12.49 39.45
N THR A 55 6.14 -13.81 39.32
CA THR A 55 7.17 -14.67 38.66
C THR A 55 6.93 -15.01 37.17
N PRO A 56 7.98 -15.47 36.43
CA PRO A 56 7.93 -15.63 34.97
C PRO A 56 7.37 -16.97 34.46
N TYR A 57 6.83 -16.94 33.24
CA TYR A 57 6.31 -18.09 32.46
C TYR A 57 7.30 -18.49 31.34
N GLN A 58 7.30 -19.75 30.89
CA GLN A 58 8.17 -20.25 29.80
C GLN A 58 7.41 -20.47 28.47
N ALA A 59 8.13 -20.59 27.35
CA ALA A 59 7.59 -20.55 25.98
C ALA A 59 8.32 -21.50 24.98
N PHE A 60 7.82 -21.51 23.73
CA PHE A 60 8.37 -22.11 22.49
C PHE A 60 8.08 -23.61 22.20
N PRO A 61 8.23 -24.10 20.92
CA PRO A 61 8.34 -23.40 19.62
C PRO A 61 7.37 -23.92 18.52
N ALA A 62 7.48 -23.36 17.30
CA ALA A 62 6.80 -23.82 16.07
C ALA A 62 7.78 -24.49 15.07
N SER A 63 7.28 -25.23 14.06
CA SER A 63 8.09 -25.92 13.03
C SER A 63 7.46 -25.84 11.62
N GLY A 64 8.30 -25.73 10.58
CA GLY A 64 7.92 -25.41 9.19
C GLY A 64 7.98 -26.55 8.14
N PRO A 65 7.99 -26.24 6.82
CA PRO A 65 7.55 -27.14 5.73
C PRO A 65 8.63 -27.63 4.73
N PRO A 66 8.31 -28.67 3.95
CA PRO A 66 8.75 -28.89 2.54
C PRO A 66 7.56 -29.30 1.61
N THR A 67 7.60 -29.46 0.27
CA THR A 67 8.43 -28.96 -0.86
C THR A 67 7.70 -29.31 -2.20
N CYS A 68 7.93 -28.58 -3.31
CA CYS A 68 7.30 -28.80 -4.64
C CYS A 68 7.84 -30.02 -5.43
N THR A 69 7.18 -30.45 -6.52
CA THR A 69 7.70 -31.45 -7.48
C THR A 69 7.25 -31.20 -8.93
N TYR A 70 8.21 -31.23 -9.86
CA TYR A 70 8.05 -31.11 -11.34
C TYR A 70 7.70 -32.46 -12.00
N LYS A 71 6.97 -32.47 -13.13
CA LYS A 71 7.17 -33.40 -14.28
C LYS A 71 6.73 -32.83 -15.64
N GLN A 72 7.45 -33.23 -16.69
CA GLN A 72 7.15 -33.18 -18.15
C GLN A 72 7.15 -34.65 -18.66
N PRO A 73 6.62 -35.04 -19.85
CA PRO A 73 7.45 -35.08 -21.08
C PRO A 73 6.74 -35.09 -22.48
N ALA A 74 7.56 -35.07 -23.55
CA ALA A 74 7.46 -35.78 -24.86
C ALA A 74 6.47 -35.40 -26.01
N ASP A 75 7.07 -34.90 -27.11
CA ASP A 75 7.01 -35.27 -28.56
C ASP A 75 5.73 -35.79 -29.29
N LEU A 76 5.53 -35.38 -30.58
CA LEU A 76 5.99 -36.11 -31.80
C LEU A 76 5.27 -35.72 -33.15
N HIS A 77 5.99 -35.83 -34.30
CA HIS A 77 5.54 -35.89 -35.73
C HIS A 77 4.96 -34.65 -36.48
N LYS A 78 4.91 -34.55 -37.84
CA LYS A 78 5.82 -34.91 -38.99
C LYS A 78 5.20 -34.56 -40.38
N ALA A 79 5.87 -33.72 -41.19
CA ALA A 79 5.75 -33.55 -42.68
C ALA A 79 4.34 -33.20 -43.26
N ARG A 80 4.09 -32.87 -44.55
CA ARG A 80 4.84 -32.85 -45.85
C ARG A 80 4.18 -31.85 -46.83
N ALA A 81 4.93 -31.32 -47.81
CA ALA A 81 4.41 -30.47 -48.90
C ALA A 81 3.92 -31.27 -50.14
N SER A 82 3.02 -30.66 -50.93
CA SER A 82 2.64 -31.11 -52.28
C SER A 82 2.18 -29.92 -53.14
N CYS A 83 2.74 -29.78 -54.35
CA CYS A 83 2.22 -28.92 -55.40
C CYS A 83 2.48 -29.62 -56.75
N PHE A 84 1.46 -29.68 -57.60
CA PHE A 84 1.51 -30.35 -58.91
C PHE A 84 1.69 -29.33 -60.04
N CYS A 85 2.29 -29.76 -61.15
CA CYS A 85 2.49 -28.92 -62.33
C CYS A 85 1.83 -29.53 -63.59
N ALA A 86 1.42 -28.61 -64.47
CA ALA A 86 1.26 -28.76 -65.93
C ALA A 86 0.14 -29.65 -66.53
N ALA A 87 -0.80 -28.98 -67.20
CA ALA A 87 -1.21 -29.30 -68.58
C ALA A 87 -1.80 -28.03 -69.23
N GLY A 88 -1.45 -27.74 -70.49
CA GLY A 88 -2.08 -26.68 -71.30
C GLY A 88 -3.02 -27.26 -72.36
N PRO A 89 -3.63 -26.40 -73.19
CA PRO A 89 -3.41 -26.62 -74.63
C PRO A 89 -3.22 -25.34 -75.46
N ALA A 90 -2.72 -25.55 -76.67
CA ALA A 90 -2.86 -24.77 -77.89
C ALA A 90 -2.61 -23.23 -77.85
N ARG A 91 -1.64 -22.81 -78.64
CA ARG A 91 -1.24 -21.41 -78.86
C ARG A 91 -1.29 -21.14 -80.36
N ASP A 92 -2.21 -20.27 -80.77
CA ASP A 92 -2.32 -19.75 -82.14
C ASP A 92 -1.91 -18.26 -82.16
N GLY A 93 -1.68 -17.71 -83.36
CA GLY A 93 -0.79 -16.58 -83.61
C GLY A 93 -1.06 -15.27 -82.86
N THR A 94 0.04 -14.63 -82.45
CA THR A 94 0.10 -13.26 -81.87
C THR A 94 -0.74 -13.05 -80.59
N ILE A 95 -0.07 -13.07 -79.43
CA ILE A 95 -0.52 -12.31 -78.27
C ILE A 95 -0.49 -10.83 -78.71
N GLY A 96 -1.65 -10.29 -79.05
CA GLY A 96 -1.78 -8.89 -79.46
C GLY A 96 -1.21 -7.96 -78.38
N GLU A 97 -0.56 -6.88 -78.80
CA GLU A 97 0.07 -5.94 -77.88
C GLU A 97 -0.89 -5.42 -76.80
N ASP A 98 -2.18 -5.33 -77.09
CA ASP A 98 -3.20 -4.91 -76.13
C ASP A 98 -3.40 -5.90 -74.99
N THR A 99 -3.24 -7.21 -75.23
CA THR A 99 -3.21 -8.24 -74.18
C THR A 99 -1.96 -8.09 -73.32
N ILE A 100 -0.81 -7.72 -73.92
CA ILE A 100 0.44 -7.46 -73.19
C ILE A 100 0.30 -6.19 -72.35
N ARG A 101 -0.24 -5.10 -72.93
CA ARG A 101 -0.55 -3.84 -72.24
C ARG A 101 -1.53 -4.08 -71.08
N ALA A 102 -2.62 -4.81 -71.29
CA ALA A 102 -3.58 -5.14 -70.25
C ALA A 102 -2.95 -6.00 -69.13
N SER A 103 -2.14 -6.99 -69.48
CA SER A 103 -1.42 -7.81 -68.50
C SER A 103 -0.45 -6.99 -67.64
N LEU A 104 0.34 -6.09 -68.25
CA LEU A 104 1.25 -5.19 -67.54
C LEU A 104 0.49 -4.19 -66.65
N VAL A 105 -0.57 -3.57 -67.16
CA VAL A 105 -1.40 -2.62 -66.39
C VAL A 105 -2.08 -3.33 -65.21
N SER A 106 -2.60 -4.55 -65.40
CA SER A 106 -3.13 -5.32 -64.27
C SER A 106 -2.03 -5.66 -63.27
N ALA A 107 -0.89 -6.22 -63.72
CA ALA A 107 0.20 -6.62 -62.83
C ALA A 107 0.74 -5.45 -61.98
N VAL A 108 0.87 -4.24 -62.56
CA VAL A 108 1.26 -3.03 -61.83
C VAL A 108 0.15 -2.59 -60.87
N SER A 109 -1.12 -2.59 -61.30
CA SER A 109 -2.26 -2.22 -60.46
C SER A 109 -2.45 -3.18 -59.28
N ASP A 110 -2.29 -4.49 -59.52
CA ASP A 110 -2.32 -5.55 -58.51
C ASP A 110 -1.15 -5.40 -57.55
N LYS A 111 0.07 -5.12 -58.05
CA LYS A 111 1.23 -4.89 -57.19
C LYS A 111 1.02 -3.67 -56.28
N LEU A 112 0.46 -2.59 -56.81
CA LEU A 112 0.11 -1.40 -56.04
C LEU A 112 -0.98 -1.69 -55.00
N ARG A 113 -2.07 -2.40 -55.37
CA ARG A 113 -3.11 -2.86 -54.44
C ARG A 113 -2.53 -3.69 -53.30
N TRP A 114 -1.66 -4.65 -53.62
CA TRP A 114 -1.00 -5.49 -52.62
C TRP A 114 -0.10 -4.70 -51.68
N ARG A 115 0.70 -3.75 -52.18
CA ARG A 115 1.52 -2.88 -51.34
C ARG A 115 0.67 -1.96 -50.45
N MET A 116 -0.37 -1.34 -51.00
CA MET A 116 -1.28 -0.48 -50.23
C MET A 116 -1.97 -1.25 -49.11
N LYS A 117 -2.42 -2.48 -49.41
CA LYS A 117 -3.00 -3.39 -48.42
C LYS A 117 -1.98 -3.82 -47.36
N GLU A 118 -0.76 -4.18 -47.75
CA GLU A 118 0.33 -4.56 -46.83
C GLU A 118 0.63 -3.44 -45.82
N GLU A 119 0.75 -2.19 -46.27
CA GLU A 119 0.97 -1.03 -45.40
C GLU A 119 -0.25 -0.72 -44.52
N MET A 120 -1.47 -0.80 -45.06
CA MET A 120 -2.70 -0.57 -44.29
C MET A 120 -2.91 -1.65 -43.21
N ASP A 121 -2.70 -2.92 -43.55
CA ASP A 121 -2.83 -4.05 -42.62
C ASP A 121 -1.74 -3.96 -41.52
N ARG A 122 -0.53 -3.46 -41.83
CA ARG A 122 0.52 -3.16 -40.83
C ARG A 122 0.14 -2.01 -39.91
N ALA A 123 -0.26 -0.87 -40.47
CA ALA A 123 -0.66 0.31 -39.69
C ALA A 123 -1.88 0.03 -38.78
N GLN A 124 -2.83 -0.79 -39.26
CA GLN A 124 -3.97 -1.24 -38.46
C GLN A 124 -3.51 -2.12 -37.28
N ALA A 125 -2.58 -3.05 -37.50
CA ALA A 125 -2.03 -3.89 -36.43
C ALA A 125 -1.27 -3.07 -35.37
N GLU A 126 -0.52 -2.04 -35.78
CA GLU A 126 0.15 -1.10 -34.86
C GLU A 126 -0.87 -0.30 -34.05
N LEU A 127 -1.93 0.22 -34.68
CA LEU A 127 -2.99 0.97 -34.02
C LEU A 127 -3.76 0.11 -32.99
N ASP A 128 -4.03 -1.15 -33.32
CA ASP A 128 -4.68 -2.10 -32.39
C ASP A 128 -3.74 -2.60 -31.28
N ALA A 129 -2.41 -2.59 -31.50
CA ALA A 129 -1.45 -2.81 -30.43
C ALA A 129 -1.42 -1.62 -29.46
N LEU A 130 -1.37 -0.39 -29.99
CA LEU A 130 -1.37 0.85 -29.20
C LEU A 130 -2.64 0.97 -28.35
N LYS A 131 -3.83 0.70 -28.89
CA LYS A 131 -5.08 0.69 -28.12
C LYS A 131 -5.04 -0.25 -26.92
N ARG A 132 -4.53 -1.47 -27.08
CA ARG A 132 -4.38 -2.41 -25.95
C ARG A 132 -3.45 -1.84 -24.88
N THR A 133 -2.33 -1.23 -25.27
CA THR A 133 -1.42 -0.60 -24.31
C THR A 133 -2.03 0.63 -23.61
N GLU A 134 -2.91 1.39 -24.29
CA GLU A 134 -3.67 2.48 -23.69
C GLU A 134 -4.67 1.95 -22.64
N GLU A 135 -5.41 0.89 -22.97
CA GLU A 135 -6.35 0.23 -22.06
C GLU A 135 -5.63 -0.33 -20.81
N ASP A 136 -4.50 -1.03 -20.99
CA ASP A 136 -3.70 -1.55 -19.88
C ASP A 136 -3.10 -0.43 -19.02
N LEU A 137 -2.62 0.66 -19.62
CA LEU A 137 -2.09 1.81 -18.89
C LEU A 137 -3.20 2.53 -18.10
N LYS A 138 -4.38 2.72 -18.71
CA LYS A 138 -5.55 3.32 -18.05
C LYS A 138 -6.05 2.48 -16.88
N LYS A 139 -6.07 1.15 -17.03
CA LYS A 139 -6.39 0.20 -15.97
C LYS A 139 -5.33 0.20 -14.86
N GLY A 140 -4.05 0.32 -15.22
CA GLY A 140 -2.95 0.49 -14.28
C GLY A 140 -3.09 1.77 -13.44
N HIS A 141 -3.37 2.89 -14.10
CA HIS A 141 -3.65 4.18 -13.45
C HIS A 141 -4.85 4.08 -12.49
N GLN A 142 -5.99 3.56 -12.95
CA GLN A 142 -7.17 3.38 -12.09
C GLN A 142 -6.85 2.55 -10.83
N LYS A 143 -6.08 1.46 -10.98
CA LYS A 143 -5.67 0.62 -9.85
C LYS A 143 -4.73 1.35 -8.88
N LEU A 144 -3.86 2.25 -9.38
CA LEU A 144 -3.03 3.09 -8.52
C LEU A 144 -3.88 4.08 -7.72
N GLU A 145 -4.85 4.76 -8.37
CA GLU A 145 -5.80 5.67 -7.71
C GLU A 145 -6.63 4.96 -6.63
N GLU A 146 -7.11 3.74 -6.90
CA GLU A 146 -7.81 2.90 -5.92
C GLU A 146 -6.92 2.55 -4.71
N MET A 147 -5.63 2.25 -4.93
CA MET A 147 -4.68 1.98 -3.84
C MET A 147 -4.34 3.22 -3.02
N VAL A 148 -4.15 4.38 -3.66
CA VAL A 148 -3.94 5.67 -2.97
C VAL A 148 -5.17 6.00 -2.10
N THR A 149 -6.36 5.97 -2.71
CA THR A 149 -7.64 6.22 -2.00
C THR A 149 -7.82 5.29 -0.80
N LYS A 150 -7.43 4.02 -0.93
CA LYS A 150 -7.50 3.05 0.17
C LYS A 150 -6.50 3.37 1.29
N LEU A 151 -5.27 3.75 0.96
CA LEU A 151 -4.27 4.15 1.95
C LEU A 151 -4.71 5.41 2.72
N ASP A 152 -5.28 6.40 2.04
CA ASP A 152 -5.85 7.59 2.70
C ASP A 152 -7.00 7.23 3.64
N GLN A 153 -7.90 6.33 3.23
CA GLN A 153 -8.96 5.81 4.12
C GLN A 153 -8.40 5.08 5.35
N GLU A 154 -7.31 4.31 5.20
CA GLU A 154 -6.65 3.62 6.30
C GLU A 154 -5.95 4.62 7.25
N ILE A 155 -5.27 5.64 6.73
CA ILE A 155 -4.67 6.74 7.51
C ILE A 155 -5.75 7.49 8.29
N VAL A 156 -6.86 7.86 7.64
CA VAL A 156 -8.00 8.55 8.28
C VAL A 156 -8.62 7.66 9.36
N ARG A 157 -8.85 6.38 9.08
CA ARG A 157 -9.37 5.41 10.07
C ARG A 157 -8.45 5.33 11.29
N THR A 158 -7.16 5.09 11.10
CA THR A 158 -6.20 4.99 12.22
C THR A 158 -6.11 6.31 13.00
N THR A 159 -6.16 7.46 12.33
CA THR A 159 -6.16 8.78 12.98
C THR A 159 -7.39 8.97 13.85
N ILE A 160 -8.58 8.67 13.33
CA ILE A 160 -9.85 8.73 14.08
C ILE A 160 -9.83 7.74 15.26
N THR A 161 -9.39 6.49 15.05
CA THR A 161 -9.29 5.50 16.14
C THR A 161 -8.32 5.96 17.24
N LYS A 162 -7.17 6.56 16.89
CA LYS A 162 -6.23 7.13 17.86
C LYS A 162 -6.82 8.32 18.62
N GLN A 163 -7.49 9.25 17.93
CA GLN A 163 -8.20 10.39 18.54
C GLN A 163 -9.25 9.90 19.55
N ILE A 164 -10.12 8.98 19.12
CA ILE A 164 -11.18 8.37 19.95
C ILE A 164 -10.58 7.66 21.16
N PHE A 165 -9.58 6.79 20.95
CA PHE A 165 -8.94 6.06 22.04
C PHE A 165 -8.28 7.01 23.03
N ASN A 166 -7.58 8.05 22.57
CA ASN A 166 -6.95 9.03 23.45
C ASN A 166 -7.99 9.78 24.28
N PHE A 167 -9.08 10.24 23.67
CA PHE A 167 -10.20 10.90 24.36
C PHE A 167 -10.76 10.02 25.49
N TYR A 168 -11.21 8.80 25.18
CA TYR A 168 -11.77 7.88 26.17
C TYR A 168 -10.75 7.45 27.24
N PHE A 169 -9.50 7.22 26.86
CA PHE A 169 -8.44 6.82 27.79
C PHE A 169 -8.10 7.95 28.79
N VAL A 170 -7.91 9.18 28.30
CA VAL A 170 -7.59 10.33 29.15
C VAL A 170 -8.72 10.64 30.11
N ASP A 171 -9.97 10.61 29.65
CA ASP A 171 -11.14 10.82 30.52
C ASP A 171 -11.30 9.70 31.55
N HIS A 172 -11.11 8.44 31.16
CA HIS A 172 -11.16 7.31 32.10
C HIS A 172 -10.04 7.38 33.16
N VAL A 173 -8.81 7.74 32.77
CA VAL A 173 -7.68 7.94 33.69
C VAL A 173 -7.93 9.11 34.64
N ARG A 174 -8.49 10.23 34.15
CA ARG A 174 -8.91 11.37 34.99
C ARG A 174 -9.98 10.97 36.00
N LEU A 175 -11.00 10.24 35.56
CA LEU A 175 -12.09 9.75 36.42
C LEU A 175 -11.56 8.84 37.54
N LEU A 176 -10.70 7.86 37.21
CA LEU A 176 -10.09 6.97 38.20
C LEU A 176 -9.18 7.73 39.17
N SER A 177 -8.41 8.71 38.68
CA SER A 177 -7.52 9.54 39.52
C SER A 177 -8.34 10.39 40.51
N CYS A 178 -9.45 10.98 40.06
CA CYS A 178 -10.37 11.72 40.92
C CYS A 178 -10.98 10.83 42.02
N LYS A 179 -11.46 9.63 41.67
CA LYS A 179 -11.97 8.64 42.63
C LYS A 179 -10.90 8.21 43.65
N GLN A 180 -9.67 7.93 43.21
CA GLN A 180 -8.57 7.60 44.12
C GLN A 180 -8.23 8.75 45.06
N PHE A 181 -8.23 10.00 44.58
CA PHE A 181 -7.97 11.18 45.40
C PHE A 181 -9.04 11.35 46.49
N GLN A 182 -10.33 11.25 46.11
CA GLN A 182 -11.45 11.32 47.07
C GLN A 182 -11.36 10.24 48.15
N LEU A 183 -11.06 8.99 47.78
CA LEU A 183 -10.90 7.89 48.74
C LEU A 183 -9.72 8.12 49.70
N ARG A 184 -8.58 8.64 49.21
CA ARG A 184 -7.43 8.99 50.07
C ARG A 184 -7.76 10.13 51.03
N ALA A 185 -8.42 11.18 50.55
CA ALA A 185 -8.85 12.30 51.39
C ALA A 185 -9.84 11.86 52.48
N LEU A 186 -10.78 10.97 52.14
CA LEU A 186 -11.74 10.39 53.09
C LEU A 186 -11.02 9.54 54.16
N MET A 187 -10.06 8.69 53.76
CA MET A 187 -9.25 7.90 54.69
C MET A 187 -8.43 8.77 55.64
N GLN A 188 -7.78 9.83 55.14
CA GLN A 188 -7.04 10.78 55.99
C GLN A 188 -7.97 11.50 56.97
N LYS A 189 -9.15 11.94 56.52
CA LYS A 189 -10.16 12.55 57.41
C LYS A 189 -10.59 11.57 58.51
N ALA A 190 -10.90 10.33 58.17
CA ALA A 190 -11.28 9.30 59.15
C ALA A 190 -10.17 9.02 60.18
N ARG A 191 -8.91 8.91 59.73
CA ARG A 191 -7.76 8.73 60.63
C ARG A 191 -7.58 9.88 61.62
N LYS A 192 -7.68 11.13 61.14
CA LYS A 192 -7.58 12.34 61.96
C LYS A 192 -8.68 12.39 63.03
N THR A 193 -9.92 12.07 62.67
CA THR A 193 -11.03 11.95 63.64
C THR A 193 -10.78 10.85 64.69
N ALA A 194 -10.13 9.75 64.31
CA ALA A 194 -9.81 8.63 65.19
C ALA A 194 -8.51 8.80 66.01
N GLY A 195 -7.83 9.95 65.93
CA GLY A 195 -6.57 10.20 66.66
C GLY A 195 -5.37 9.38 66.15
N LEU A 196 -5.49 8.72 65.00
CA LEU A 196 -4.40 7.94 64.39
C LEU A 196 -3.47 8.86 63.59
N SER A 197 -2.18 8.85 63.94
CA SER A 197 -1.15 9.65 63.25
C SER A 197 -1.07 9.33 61.75
N ASP A 198 -0.79 10.35 60.94
CA ASP A 198 -0.58 10.18 59.50
C ASP A 198 0.69 9.34 59.25
N LEU A 199 0.57 8.37 58.35
CA LEU A 199 1.63 7.43 57.98
C LEU A 199 1.98 7.66 56.50
N TYR A 200 2.59 8.81 56.21
CA TYR A 200 3.41 9.09 55.01
C TYR A 200 4.15 10.42 55.16
#